data_AF-A0A0S8HUI0-F1
#
_entry.id   AF-A0A0S8HUI0-F1
#
_cell.length_a   1.000
_cell.length_b   1.000
_cell.length_c   1.000
_cell.angle_alpha   90.00
_cell.angle_beta   90.00
_cell.angle_gamma   90.00
#
_symmetry.space_group_name_H-M   'P 1'
#
loop_
_entity.id
_entity.type
_entity.pdbx_description
1 polymer ?
#
loop_
_entity_poly.entity_id
_entity_poly.type
_entity_poly.pdbx_seq_one_letter_code
_entity_poly.pdbx_strand_id
1 'polypeptide(L)'
;MQLRKNLQSLLLQPLVAPATSLLATLLFALLILLRYDGERRNYLLYYFAPLVVPFVAYIFDRLKNWDTLHNAQRLIDIFVLVVALMRMFIAVPFISGHALLLTFIALSTQGLLARVTAAFVLLEVFYIKIFLWNDFTFFGGALIGILAAFFFWRVRK
;
A
#
# COMPACT_ATOMS: atom_id res chain seq x y z
N MET A 1 23.38 11.64 -14.76
CA MET A 1 22.15 11.81 -15.58
C MET A 1 21.76 10.57 -16.37
N GLN A 2 22.71 9.84 -16.97
CA GLN A 2 22.45 8.65 -17.80
C GLN A 2 21.86 7.45 -17.05
N LEU A 3 22.36 7.14 -15.83
CA LEU A 3 21.86 6.05 -14.98
C LEU A 3 20.35 6.18 -14.68
N ARG A 4 19.88 7.41 -14.46
CA ARG A 4 18.47 7.71 -14.17
C ARG A 4 17.58 7.39 -15.37
N LYS A 5 18.03 7.69 -16.59
CA LYS A 5 17.30 7.39 -17.83
C LYS A 5 17.16 5.88 -18.04
N ASN A 6 18.22 5.12 -17.79
CA ASN A 6 18.21 3.66 -17.91
C ASN A 6 17.30 2.98 -16.88
N LEU A 7 17.30 3.49 -15.64
CA LEU A 7 16.37 3.03 -14.61
C LEU A 7 14.92 3.33 -14.99
N GLN A 8 14.63 4.55 -15.45
CA GLN A 8 13.29 4.90 -15.91
C GLN A 8 12.82 4.00 -17.06
N SER A 9 13.66 3.73 -18.07
CA SER A 9 13.27 2.84 -19.18
C SER A 9 12.96 1.42 -18.73
N LEU A 10 13.65 0.90 -17.71
CA LEU A 10 13.36 -0.42 -17.13
C LEU A 10 12.06 -0.40 -16.32
N LEU A 11 11.88 0.60 -15.45
CA LEU A 11 10.68 0.77 -14.61
C LEU A 11 9.40 1.02 -15.44
N LEU A 12 9.54 1.56 -16.65
CA LEU A 12 8.44 1.83 -17.56
C LEU A 12 7.93 0.58 -18.29
N GLN A 13 8.64 -0.55 -18.20
CA GLN A 13 8.16 -1.79 -18.80
C GLN A 13 6.89 -2.27 -18.07
N PRO A 14 5.79 -2.55 -18.79
CA PRO A 14 4.48 -2.85 -18.18
C PRO A 14 4.51 -4.11 -17.32
N LEU A 15 5.47 -5.02 -17.54
CA LEU A 15 5.60 -6.28 -16.82
C LEU A 15 6.49 -6.19 -15.57
N VAL A 16 7.34 -5.16 -15.43
CA VAL A 16 8.30 -5.10 -14.32
C VAL A 16 7.59 -4.89 -12.98
N ALA A 17 6.64 -3.94 -12.91
CA ALA A 17 5.87 -3.70 -11.69
C ALA A 17 5.06 -4.93 -11.22
N PRO A 18 4.25 -5.61 -12.07
CA PRO A 18 3.53 -6.81 -11.65
C PRO A 18 4.46 -7.97 -11.29
N ALA A 19 5.50 -8.24 -12.09
CA ALA A 19 6.44 -9.32 -11.81
C ALA A 19 7.17 -9.09 -10.48
N THR A 20 7.61 -7.85 -10.21
CA THR A 20 8.28 -7.50 -8.94
C THR A 20 7.32 -7.59 -7.76
N SER A 21 6.07 -7.16 -7.93
CA SER A 21 5.04 -7.24 -6.88
C SER A 21 4.73 -8.70 -6.51
N LEU A 22 4.61 -9.58 -7.51
CA LEU A 22 4.40 -11.01 -7.30
C LEU A 22 5.63 -11.66 -6.67
N LEU A 23 6.83 -11.39 -7.19
CA LEU A 23 8.08 -11.92 -6.63
C LEU A 23 8.27 -11.49 -5.18
N ALA A 24 8.06 -10.22 -4.86
CA ALA A 24 8.16 -9.71 -3.49
C ALA A 24 7.15 -10.40 -2.57
N THR A 25 5.93 -10.64 -3.05
CA THR A 25 4.88 -11.35 -2.29
C THR A 25 5.25 -12.81 -2.05
N LEU A 26 5.78 -13.50 -3.06
CA LEU A 26 6.24 -14.89 -2.94
C LEU A 26 7.43 -15.02 -1.99
N LEU A 27 8.40 -14.11 -2.07
CA LEU A 27 9.54 -14.07 -1.16
C LEU A 27 9.10 -13.77 0.28
N PHE A 28 8.15 -12.84 0.47
CA PHE A 28 7.57 -12.56 1.77
C PHE A 28 6.84 -13.79 2.33
N ALA A 29 5.98 -14.44 1.54
CA ALA A 29 5.27 -15.65 1.93
C ALA A 29 6.23 -16.79 2.28
N LEU A 30 7.27 -17.01 1.47
CA LEU A 30 8.31 -18.01 1.75
C LEU A 30 9.03 -17.71 3.07
N LEU A 31 9.40 -16.46 3.33
CA LEU A 31 9.99 -16.06 4.60
C LEU A 31 9.05 -16.37 5.77
N ILE A 32 7.75 -16.10 5.62
CA ILE A 32 6.75 -16.41 6.65
C ILE A 32 6.66 -17.92 6.90
N LEU A 33 6.60 -18.73 5.83
CA LEU A 33 6.54 -20.19 5.92
C LEU A 33 7.78 -20.81 6.60
N LEU A 34 8.97 -20.21 6.41
CA LEU A 34 10.21 -20.69 7.00
C LEU A 34 10.42 -20.22 8.45
N ARG A 35 9.81 -19.10 8.85
CA ARG A 35 10.11 -18.44 10.14
C ARG A 35 9.03 -18.57 11.20
N TYR A 36 7.77 -18.77 10.81
CA TYR A 36 6.64 -18.76 11.72
C TYR A 36 5.78 -20.00 11.55
N ASP A 37 5.11 -20.41 12.63
CA ASP A 37 4.18 -21.54 12.67
C ASP A 37 2.82 -21.15 13.25
N GLY A 38 1.85 -22.06 13.12
CA GLY A 38 0.51 -21.95 13.71
C GLY A 38 -0.29 -20.72 13.26
N GLU A 39 -1.07 -20.17 14.19
CA GLU A 39 -1.96 -19.02 13.94
C GLU A 39 -1.22 -17.78 13.42
N ARG A 40 0.00 -17.52 13.93
CA ARG A 40 0.79 -16.36 13.49
C ARG A 40 1.19 -16.48 12.03
N ARG A 41 1.58 -17.68 11.59
CA ARG A 41 1.88 -17.95 10.18
C ARG A 41 0.67 -17.68 9.31
N ASN A 42 -0.48 -18.25 9.68
CA ASN A 42 -1.72 -18.09 8.93
C ASN A 42 -2.09 -16.61 8.84
N TYR A 43 -2.11 -15.91 9.97
CA TYR A 43 -2.37 -14.47 10.06
C TYR A 43 -1.49 -13.65 9.11
N LEU A 44 -0.17 -13.86 9.11
CA LEU A 44 0.73 -13.12 8.23
C LEU A 44 0.51 -13.47 6.75
N LEU A 45 0.15 -14.73 6.43
CA LEU A 45 -0.10 -15.16 5.05
C LEU A 45 -1.41 -14.62 4.48
N TYR A 46 -2.54 -14.72 5.20
CA TYR A 46 -3.82 -14.27 4.66
C TYR A 46 -4.07 -12.77 4.88
N TYR A 47 -3.43 -12.13 5.86
CA TYR A 47 -3.71 -10.72 6.16
C TYR A 47 -2.62 -9.76 5.70
N PHE A 48 -1.34 -10.14 5.81
CA PHE A 48 -0.22 -9.26 5.46
C PHE A 48 0.33 -9.50 4.05
N ALA A 49 0.44 -10.75 3.60
CA ALA A 49 1.03 -11.05 2.29
C ALA A 49 0.27 -10.38 1.12
N PRO A 50 -1.08 -10.34 1.09
CA PRO A 50 -1.81 -9.67 0.02
C PRO A 50 -1.49 -8.17 -0.09
N LEU A 51 -1.16 -7.50 1.04
CA LEU A 51 -0.78 -6.09 1.07
C LEU A 51 0.51 -5.78 0.29
N VAL A 52 1.42 -6.75 0.17
CA VAL A 52 2.72 -6.56 -0.49
C VAL A 52 2.52 -6.18 -1.97
N VAL A 53 1.53 -6.76 -2.65
CA VAL A 53 1.25 -6.49 -4.06
C VAL A 53 0.92 -5.00 -4.31
N PRO A 54 -0.14 -4.40 -3.72
CA PRO A 54 -0.45 -3.00 -3.93
C PRO A 54 0.62 -2.06 -3.40
N PHE A 55 1.33 -2.44 -2.33
CA PHE A 55 2.42 -1.62 -1.79
C PHE A 55 3.60 -1.49 -2.75
N VAL A 56 4.06 -2.61 -3.32
CA VAL A 56 5.13 -2.60 -4.32
C VAL A 56 4.66 -1.87 -5.58
N ALA A 57 3.45 -2.17 -6.08
CA ALA A 57 2.90 -1.48 -7.23
C ALA A 57 2.80 0.05 -7.02
N TYR A 58 2.45 0.48 -5.80
CA TYR A 58 2.44 1.89 -5.39
C TYR A 58 3.84 2.51 -5.42
N ILE A 59 4.87 1.82 -4.92
CA ILE A 59 6.26 2.30 -5.00
C ILE A 59 6.66 2.53 -6.46
N PHE A 60 6.35 1.60 -7.38
CA PHE A 60 6.64 1.78 -8.80
C PHE A 60 5.89 2.98 -9.40
N ASP A 61 4.60 3.15 -9.08
CA ASP A 61 3.82 4.33 -9.49
C ASP A 61 4.47 5.63 -9.01
N ARG A 62 4.94 5.66 -7.76
CA ARG A 62 5.61 6.83 -7.18
C ARG A 62 6.99 7.05 -7.77
N LEU A 63 7.81 6.02 -7.99
CA LEU A 63 9.11 6.18 -8.64
C LEU A 63 8.99 6.72 -10.07
N LYS A 64 7.97 6.30 -10.81
CA LYS A 64 7.70 6.79 -12.17
C LYS A 64 7.29 8.27 -12.17
N ASN A 65 6.47 8.68 -11.20
CA ASN A 65 5.86 10.00 -11.19
C ASN A 65 6.48 10.98 -10.18
N TRP A 66 7.53 10.58 -9.44
CA TRP A 66 8.03 11.35 -8.29
C TRP A 66 8.39 12.79 -8.62
N ASP A 67 9.04 13.00 -9.77
CA ASP A 67 9.48 14.32 -10.23
C ASP A 67 8.34 15.24 -10.62
N THR A 68 7.18 14.68 -10.98
CA THR A 68 6.00 15.45 -11.38
C THR A 68 5.07 15.75 -10.20
N LEU A 69 5.31 15.14 -9.03
CA LEU A 69 4.55 15.42 -7.82
C LEU A 69 4.97 16.75 -7.19
N HIS A 70 3.97 17.53 -6.77
CA HIS A 70 4.17 18.73 -5.97
C HIS A 70 4.75 18.36 -4.58
N ASN A 71 5.52 19.26 -3.95
CA ASN A 71 6.13 19.00 -2.64
C ASN A 71 5.10 18.63 -1.56
N ALA A 72 3.93 19.26 -1.58
CA ALA A 72 2.84 18.92 -0.66
C ALA A 72 2.30 17.50 -0.88
N GLN A 73 2.26 17.01 -2.13
CA GLN A 73 1.85 15.64 -2.44
C GLN A 73 2.84 14.63 -1.89
N ARG A 74 4.15 14.91 -2.04
CA ARG A 74 5.21 14.08 -1.46
C ARG A 74 5.13 14.04 0.06
N LEU A 75 4.83 15.18 0.70
CA LEU A 75 4.66 15.23 2.15
C LEU A 75 3.46 14.39 2.61
N ILE A 76 2.35 14.43 1.87
CA ILE A 76 1.17 13.60 2.16
C ILE A 76 1.51 12.11 1.98
N ASP A 77 2.19 11.72 0.89
CA ASP A 77 2.65 10.35 0.67
C ASP A 77 3.51 9.86 1.85
N ILE A 78 4.52 10.63 2.24
CA ILE A 78 5.42 10.29 3.35
C ILE A 78 4.63 10.19 4.66
N PHE A 79 3.73 11.14 4.93
CA PHE A 79 2.91 11.12 6.14
C PHE A 79 2.04 9.86 6.22
N VAL A 80 1.30 9.54 5.16
CA VAL A 80 0.45 8.33 5.09
C VAL A 80 1.29 7.08 5.30
N LEU A 81 2.44 6.97 4.63
CA LEU A 81 3.35 5.83 4.77
C LEU A 81 3.88 5.69 6.19
N VAL A 82 4.37 6.78 6.78
CA VAL A 82 4.90 6.76 8.16
C VAL A 82 3.81 6.35 9.14
N VAL A 83 2.61 6.93 9.04
CA VAL A 83 1.49 6.58 9.93
C VAL A 83 1.07 5.11 9.76
N ALA A 84 0.96 4.63 8.52
CA ALA A 84 0.63 3.24 8.24
C ALA A 84 1.69 2.26 8.77
N LEU A 85 2.98 2.58 8.61
CA LEU A 85 4.08 1.74 9.06
C LEU A 85 4.26 1.77 10.58
N MET A 86 4.17 2.95 11.20
CA MET A 86 4.21 3.09 12.66
C MET A 86 3.12 2.26 13.33
N ARG A 87 1.98 2.07 12.65
CA ARG A 87 0.89 1.23 13.14
C ARG A 87 1.23 -0.25 13.30
N MET A 88 2.32 -0.72 12.71
CA MET A 88 2.84 -2.08 12.95
C MET A 88 3.55 -2.20 14.31
N PHE A 89 4.04 -1.09 14.86
CA PHE A 89 4.81 -1.06 16.11
C PHE A 89 4.00 -0.51 17.28
N ILE A 90 3.07 0.41 17.00
CA ILE A 90 2.30 1.13 18.01
C ILE A 90 0.81 0.96 17.74
N ALA A 91 0.05 0.64 18.79
CA ALA A 91 -1.40 0.68 18.74
C ALA A 91 -1.87 2.14 18.71
N VAL A 92 -2.23 2.64 17.52
CA VAL A 92 -2.96 3.91 17.40
C VAL A 92 -4.45 3.58 17.46
N PRO A 93 -5.17 4.05 18.49
CA PRO A 93 -6.58 3.75 18.65
C PRO A 93 -7.38 4.26 17.45
N PHE A 94 -8.46 3.55 17.11
CA PHE A 94 -9.44 3.90 16.07
C PHE A 94 -8.96 3.92 14.61
N ILE A 95 -7.68 3.74 14.31
CA ILE A 95 -7.15 3.88 12.94
C ILE A 95 -6.51 2.58 12.47
N SER A 96 -6.99 1.96 11.39
CA SER A 96 -6.33 0.82 10.73
C SER A 96 -5.26 1.31 9.75
N GLY A 97 -3.99 0.92 9.97
CA GLY A 97 -2.89 1.25 9.04
C GLY A 97 -3.09 0.66 7.63
N HIS A 98 -3.59 -0.58 7.54
CA HIS A 98 -3.93 -1.22 6.27
C HIS A 98 -5.01 -0.45 5.51
N ALA A 99 -6.12 -0.11 6.19
CA ALA A 99 -7.22 0.62 5.55
C ALA A 99 -6.77 2.02 5.12
N LEU A 100 -6.03 2.73 5.97
CA LEU A 100 -5.46 4.05 5.65
C LEU A 100 -4.60 4.00 4.38
N LEU A 101 -3.64 3.07 4.33
CA LEU A 101 -2.73 2.95 3.20
C LEU A 101 -3.47 2.52 1.93
N LEU A 102 -4.26 1.45 1.99
CA LEU A 102 -4.93 0.90 0.82
C LEU A 102 -5.97 1.86 0.23
N THR A 103 -6.76 2.52 1.08
CA THR A 103 -7.70 3.55 0.63
C THR A 103 -6.97 4.71 -0.03
N PHE A 104 -5.87 5.18 0.58
CA PHE A 104 -5.06 6.24 -0.02
C PHE A 104 -4.45 5.82 -1.37
N ILE A 105 -3.88 4.60 -1.47
CA ILE A 105 -3.33 4.08 -2.73
C ILE A 105 -4.42 3.99 -3.80
N ALA A 106 -5.58 3.41 -3.48
CA ALA A 106 -6.68 3.23 -4.41
C ALA A 106 -7.20 4.58 -4.97
N LEU A 107 -7.13 5.65 -4.18
CA LEU A 107 -7.67 6.95 -4.58
C LEU A 107 -6.64 7.93 -5.13
N SER A 108 -5.35 7.81 -4.77
CA SER A 108 -4.31 8.80 -5.12
C SER A 108 -3.35 8.37 -6.23
N THR A 109 -3.33 7.08 -6.61
CA THR A 109 -2.42 6.58 -7.65
C THR A 109 -2.99 6.73 -9.06
N GLN A 110 -2.10 6.88 -10.04
CA GLN A 110 -2.48 6.89 -11.46
C GLN A 110 -2.32 5.50 -12.09
N GLY A 111 -1.39 4.68 -11.58
CA GLY A 111 -1.15 3.31 -12.02
C GLY A 111 -2.34 2.38 -11.75
N LEU A 112 -2.90 1.82 -12.82
CA LEU A 112 -4.04 0.90 -12.75
C LEU A 112 -3.76 -0.30 -11.84
N LEU A 113 -2.55 -0.87 -11.92
CA LEU A 113 -2.14 -2.02 -11.10
C LEU A 113 -2.24 -1.69 -9.60
N ALA A 114 -1.61 -0.61 -9.14
CA ALA A 114 -1.61 -0.20 -7.74
C ALA A 114 -3.04 0.07 -7.24
N ARG A 115 -3.84 0.78 -8.05
CA ARG A 115 -5.22 1.11 -7.70
C ARG A 115 -6.12 -0.12 -7.59
N VAL A 116 -6.09 -1.00 -8.59
CA VAL A 116 -6.97 -2.18 -8.63
C VAL A 116 -6.59 -3.17 -7.55
N THR A 117 -5.29 -3.48 -7.41
CA THR A 117 -4.83 -4.39 -6.35
C THR A 117 -5.10 -3.82 -4.96
N ALA A 118 -4.95 -2.51 -4.77
CA ALA A 118 -5.29 -1.89 -3.48
C ALA A 118 -6.78 -1.96 -3.18
N ALA A 119 -7.65 -1.79 -4.19
CA ALA A 119 -9.10 -1.93 -4.02
C ALA A 119 -9.48 -3.38 -3.64
N PHE A 120 -8.91 -4.39 -4.30
CA PHE A 120 -9.18 -5.80 -3.96
C PHE A 120 -8.71 -6.15 -2.54
N VAL A 121 -7.48 -5.77 -2.18
CA VAL A 121 -6.96 -6.02 -0.82
C VAL A 121 -7.72 -5.19 0.22
N LEU A 122 -8.22 -3.99 -0.14
CA LEU A 122 -9.08 -3.21 0.76
C LEU A 122 -10.40 -3.92 1.04
N LEU A 123 -11.01 -4.56 0.05
CA LEU A 123 -12.22 -5.36 0.22
C LEU A 123 -11.98 -6.59 1.11
N GLU A 124 -10.85 -7.26 0.92
CA GLU A 124 -10.39 -8.34 1.79
C GLU A 124 -10.21 -7.86 3.25
N VAL A 125 -9.47 -6.77 3.45
CA VAL A 125 -9.25 -6.17 4.78
C VAL A 125 -10.56 -5.72 5.41
N PHE A 126 -11.50 -5.18 4.62
CA PHE A 126 -12.84 -4.84 5.08
C PHE A 126 -13.57 -6.08 5.57
N TYR A 127 -13.58 -7.16 4.78
CA TYR A 127 -14.25 -8.40 5.14
C TYR A 127 -13.69 -8.96 6.46
N ILE A 128 -12.37 -9.09 6.55
CA ILE A 128 -11.70 -9.62 7.74
C ILE A 128 -11.98 -8.75 8.96
N LYS A 129 -11.80 -7.42 8.85
CA LYS A 129 -11.98 -6.54 10.02
C LYS A 129 -13.42 -6.47 10.49
N ILE A 130 -14.37 -6.30 9.59
CA ILE A 130 -15.76 -6.03 9.98
C ILE A 130 -16.48 -7.32 10.35
N PHE A 131 -16.35 -8.38 9.55
CA PHE A 131 -17.15 -9.60 9.75
C PHE A 131 -16.44 -10.65 10.61
N LEU A 132 -15.12 -10.81 10.47
CA LEU A 132 -14.40 -11.83 11.25
C LEU A 132 -13.94 -11.29 12.60
N TRP A 133 -13.41 -10.06 12.64
CA TRP A 133 -12.81 -9.50 13.86
C TRP A 133 -13.68 -8.49 14.61
N ASN A 134 -14.80 -8.03 14.02
CA ASN A 134 -15.65 -6.97 14.58
C ASN A 134 -14.86 -5.70 14.97
N ASP A 135 -13.82 -5.37 14.20
CA ASP A 135 -12.88 -4.28 14.45
C ASP A 135 -13.22 -3.04 13.60
N PHE A 136 -13.85 -2.06 14.25
CA PHE A 136 -14.27 -0.79 13.64
C PHE A 136 -13.11 0.17 13.30
N THR A 137 -11.86 -0.14 13.65
CA THR A 137 -10.70 0.70 13.27
C THR A 137 -10.52 0.80 11.74
N PHE A 138 -11.14 -0.12 10.98
CA PHE A 138 -11.23 -0.01 9.52
C PHE A 138 -11.74 1.36 9.08
N PHE A 139 -12.85 1.84 9.65
CA PHE A 139 -13.51 3.06 9.21
C PHE A 139 -12.67 4.30 9.47
N GLY A 140 -11.99 4.38 10.62
CA GLY A 140 -11.08 5.49 10.91
C GLY A 140 -9.88 5.53 9.95
N GLY A 141 -9.32 4.35 9.63
CA GLY A 141 -8.26 4.24 8.62
C GLY A 141 -8.74 4.68 7.24
N ALA A 142 -9.86 4.15 6.77
CA ALA A 142 -10.43 4.48 5.46
C ALA A 142 -10.79 5.97 5.36
N LEU A 143 -11.40 6.56 6.39
CA LEU A 143 -11.75 7.98 6.41
C LEU A 143 -10.50 8.87 6.27
N ILE A 144 -9.45 8.59 7.05
CA ILE A 144 -8.20 9.35 6.96
C ILE A 144 -7.54 9.15 5.58
N GLY A 145 -7.59 7.93 5.02
CA GLY A 145 -7.11 7.64 3.67
C GLY A 145 -7.86 8.44 2.60
N ILE A 146 -9.19 8.56 2.70
CA ILE A 146 -10.03 9.39 1.82
C ILE A 146 -9.63 10.87 1.94
N LEU A 147 -9.53 11.40 3.15
CA LEU A 147 -9.14 12.79 3.38
C LEU A 147 -7.75 13.08 2.82
N ALA A 148 -6.77 12.21 3.08
CA ALA A 148 -5.42 12.34 2.56
C ALA A 148 -5.41 12.33 1.02
N ALA A 149 -6.16 11.43 0.38
CA ALA A 149 -6.27 11.37 -1.07
C ALA A 149 -6.96 12.61 -1.65
N PHE A 150 -8.01 13.11 -0.99
CA PHE A 150 -8.68 14.35 -1.37
C PHE A 150 -7.71 15.54 -1.35
N PHE A 151 -6.98 15.71 -0.25
CA PHE A 151 -5.97 16.78 -0.15
C PHE A 151 -4.86 16.60 -1.18
N PHE A 152 -4.39 15.37 -1.41
CA PHE A 152 -3.39 15.03 -2.42
C PHE A 152 -3.79 15.52 -3.82
N TRP A 153 -5.06 15.36 -4.20
CA TRP A 153 -5.56 15.89 -5.48
C TRP A 153 -5.76 17.40 -5.47
N ARG A 154 -6.17 17.97 -4.32
CA ARG A 154 -6.45 19.40 -4.21
C ARG A 154 -5.22 20.28 -4.37
N VAL A 155 -4.04 19.80 -3.92
CA VAL A 155 -2.74 20.50 -4.01
C VAL A 155 -2.02 20.29 -5.35
N ARG A 156 -2.62 19.56 -6.30
CA ARG A 156 -2.08 19.39 -7.66
C ARG A 156 -2.28 20.63 -8.54
N LYS A 157 -3.21 21.51 -8.17
CA LYS A 157 -3.51 22.78 -8.84
C LYS A 157 -2.54 23.84 -8.36
#